data_AF-A0A729LVU9-F1
#
_entry.id   AF-A0A729LVU9-F1
#
_cell.length_a   1.000
_cell.length_b   1.000
_cell.length_c   1.000
_cell.angle_alpha   90.00
_cell.angle_beta   90.00
_cell.angle_gamma   90.00
#
_symmetry.space_group_name_H-M   'P 1'
#
loop_
_entity.id
_entity.type
_entity.pdbx_description
1 polymer ?
#
loop_
_entity_poly.entity_id
_entity_poly.type
_entity_poly.pdbx_seq_one_letter_code
_entity_poly.pdbx_strand_id
1 'polypeptide(L)'
;GAMTDFGPLLANPRTLLLGAAAQFGIFATVLGALTLNYFGLISFTLPQAAAIGIIGGADGPTAIYLSGKLAPELLGAIAVAAYSYMALVPLIQPPIMKALTSETERKIRMVQLRTVSKREKILFPVVLLLLVALLLPDAAPLLGMFCFGNLMR
;
A
#
# COMPACT_ATOMS: atom_id res chain seq x y z
N GLY A 1 7.77 -7.28 -6.74
CA GLY A 1 7.38 -8.24 -7.78
C GLY A 1 7.95 -9.62 -7.50
N ALA A 2 9.23 -9.85 -7.83
CA ALA A 2 9.82 -11.20 -7.83
C ALA A 2 9.81 -11.94 -6.47
N MET A 3 9.77 -11.21 -5.35
CA MET A 3 9.71 -11.82 -4.02
C MET A 3 8.28 -12.09 -3.51
N THR A 4 7.25 -11.65 -4.24
CA THR A 4 5.85 -11.72 -3.80
C THR A 4 5.18 -13.01 -4.28
N ASP A 5 4.53 -13.77 -3.40
CA ASP A 5 3.65 -14.89 -3.78
C ASP A 5 2.19 -14.43 -3.82
N PHE A 6 1.55 -14.61 -4.98
CA PHE A 6 0.15 -14.25 -5.19
C PHE A 6 -0.81 -15.42 -4.93
N GLY A 7 -0.31 -16.62 -4.64
CA GLY A 7 -1.15 -17.79 -4.32
C GLY A 7 -2.23 -17.49 -3.27
N PRO A 8 -1.88 -16.93 -2.09
CA PRO A 8 -2.86 -16.58 -1.07
C PRO A 8 -3.89 -15.54 -1.52
N LEU A 9 -3.46 -14.54 -2.31
CA LEU A 9 -4.31 -13.48 -2.82
C LEU A 9 -5.32 -14.02 -3.84
N LEU A 10 -4.84 -14.80 -4.81
CA LEU A 10 -5.70 -15.44 -5.80
C LEU A 10 -6.62 -16.47 -5.15
N ALA A 11 -6.18 -17.16 -4.09
CA ALA A 11 -7.00 -18.15 -3.43
C ALA A 11 -8.26 -17.55 -2.77
N ASN A 12 -8.17 -16.32 -2.25
CA ASN A 12 -9.32 -15.59 -1.73
C ASN A 12 -9.34 -14.14 -2.26
N PRO A 13 -9.87 -13.89 -3.47
CA PRO A 13 -9.81 -12.57 -4.11
C PRO A 13 -10.53 -11.47 -3.33
N ARG A 14 -11.46 -11.82 -2.43
CA ARG A 14 -12.16 -10.83 -1.58
C ARG A 14 -11.18 -10.05 -0.69
N THR A 15 -10.02 -10.63 -0.40
CA THR A 15 -8.95 -9.95 0.36
C THR A 15 -8.38 -8.72 -0.36
N LEU A 16 -8.56 -8.59 -1.68
CA LEU A 16 -8.20 -7.37 -2.42
C LEU A 16 -8.97 -6.14 -1.91
N LEU A 17 -10.23 -6.31 -1.50
CA LEU A 17 -11.06 -5.23 -0.98
C LEU A 17 -10.55 -4.73 0.38
N LEU A 18 -9.99 -5.62 1.20
CA LEU A 18 -9.32 -5.22 2.44
C LEU A 18 -8.09 -4.36 2.13
N GLY A 19 -7.35 -4.71 1.07
CA GLY A 19 -6.24 -3.89 0.57
C GLY A 19 -6.69 -2.51 0.09
N ALA A 20 -7.83 -2.41 -0.57
CA ALA A 20 -8.40 -1.11 -0.99
C ALA A 20 -8.73 -0.22 0.22
N ALA A 21 -9.39 -0.77 1.25
CA ALA A 21 -9.68 -0.03 2.47
C ALA A 21 -8.41 0.33 3.25
N ALA A 22 -7.37 -0.51 3.22
CA ALA A 22 -6.10 -0.24 3.88
C ALA A 22 -5.40 1.02 3.33
N GLN A 23 -5.62 1.38 2.07
CA GLN A 23 -5.05 2.61 1.49
C GLN A 23 -5.71 3.89 2.00
N PHE A 24 -6.83 3.81 2.74
CA PHE A 24 -7.47 4.99 3.33
C PHE A 24 -6.53 5.80 4.23
N GLY A 25 -5.57 5.13 4.88
CA GLY A 25 -4.54 5.77 5.68
C GLY A 25 -3.77 6.86 4.92
N ILE A 26 -3.48 6.64 3.63
CA ILE A 26 -2.80 7.65 2.78
C ILE A 26 -3.64 8.92 2.72
N PHE A 27 -4.91 8.80 2.34
CA PHE A 27 -5.81 9.94 2.19
C PHE A 27 -6.05 10.67 3.51
N ALA A 28 -6.20 9.92 4.62
CA ALA A 28 -6.32 10.50 5.95
C ALA A 28 -5.08 11.31 6.34
N THR A 29 -3.87 10.80 6.03
CA THR A 29 -2.62 11.53 6.28
C THR A 29 -2.49 12.79 5.42
N VAL A 30 -2.89 12.75 4.14
CA VAL A 30 -2.93 13.95 3.28
C VAL A 30 -3.86 15.00 3.86
N LEU A 31 -5.08 14.61 4.25
CA LEU A 31 -6.04 15.52 4.88
C LEU A 31 -5.50 16.10 6.19
N GLY A 32 -4.80 15.29 6.99
CA GLY A 32 -4.12 15.74 8.21
C GLY A 32 -3.05 16.79 7.92
N ALA A 33 -2.19 16.58 6.92
CA ALA A 33 -1.17 17.53 6.51
C ALA A 33 -1.77 18.85 6.00
N LEU A 34 -2.83 18.79 5.18
CA LEU A 34 -3.54 19.99 4.72
C LEU A 34 -4.25 20.72 5.85
N THR A 35 -4.77 19.99 6.84
CA THR A 35 -5.40 20.57 8.03
C THR A 35 -4.38 21.28 8.91
N LEU A 36 -3.16 20.72 9.08
CA LEU A 36 -2.06 21.40 9.78
C LEU A 36 -1.66 22.70 9.09
N ASN A 37 -1.69 22.73 7.76
CA ASN A 37 -1.47 23.94 6.96
C ASN A 37 -2.61 24.95 7.15
N TYR A 38 -3.87 24.50 7.13
CA TYR A 38 -5.04 25.34 7.33
C TYR A 38 -5.04 26.04 8.70
N PHE A 39 -4.61 25.35 9.76
CA PHE A 39 -4.46 25.92 11.09
C PHE A 39 -3.20 26.80 11.26
N GLY A 40 -2.39 26.97 10.21
CA GLY A 40 -1.20 27.82 10.24
C GLY A 40 -0.07 27.32 11.13
N LEU A 41 -0.10 26.05 11.55
CA LEU A 41 0.94 25.46 12.41
C LEU A 41 2.21 25.19 11.61
N ILE A 42 2.05 24.56 10.44
CA ILE A 42 3.16 24.15 9.57
C ILE A 42 2.70 24.29 8.13
N SER A 43 3.48 24.99 7.30
CA SER A 43 3.12 25.22 5.91
C SER A 43 3.41 23.97 5.07
N PHE A 44 2.37 23.34 4.54
CA PHE A 44 2.47 22.23 3.59
C PHE A 44 1.75 22.56 2.29
N THR A 45 2.49 22.56 1.19
CA THR A 45 1.89 22.61 -0.14
C THR A 45 1.19 21.28 -0.47
N LEU A 46 0.26 21.29 -1.42
CA LEU A 46 -0.45 20.06 -1.83
C LEU A 46 0.50 18.94 -2.31
N PRO A 47 1.55 19.20 -3.13
CA PRO A 47 2.51 18.16 -3.51
C PRO A 47 3.27 17.56 -2.33
N GLN A 48 3.65 18.39 -1.35
CA GLN A 48 4.31 17.93 -0.12
C GLN A 48 3.37 17.10 0.75
N ALA A 49 2.13 17.54 0.95
CA ALA A 49 1.11 16.79 1.67
C ALA A 49 0.83 15.43 1.01
N ALA A 50 0.76 15.39 -0.33
CA ALA A 50 0.61 14.15 -1.09
C ALA A 50 1.80 13.20 -0.91
N ALA A 51 3.04 13.71 -0.92
CA ALA A 51 4.24 12.92 -0.69
C ALA A 51 4.30 12.35 0.74
N ILE A 52 3.92 13.13 1.75
CA ILE A 52 3.82 12.69 3.16
C ILE A 52 2.75 11.60 3.30
N GLY A 53 1.62 11.74 2.59
CA GLY A 53 0.52 10.79 2.63
C GLY A 53 0.92 9.35 2.30
N ILE A 54 1.82 9.14 1.33
CA ILE A 54 2.21 7.80 0.87
C ILE A 54 2.85 6.95 1.96
N ILE A 55 3.39 7.56 3.02
CA ILE A 55 3.88 6.83 4.20
C ILE A 55 2.78 5.91 4.77
N GLY A 56 1.52 6.34 4.73
CA GLY A 56 0.36 5.55 5.18
C GLY A 56 0.12 4.27 4.38
N GLY A 57 0.69 4.14 3.19
CA GLY A 57 0.65 2.92 2.37
C GLY A 57 1.64 1.84 2.80
N ALA A 58 2.58 2.17 3.70
CA ALA A 58 3.63 1.28 4.19
C ALA A 58 4.46 0.59 3.09
N ASP A 59 4.69 1.29 1.97
CA ASP A 59 5.50 0.83 0.84
C ASP A 59 6.66 1.80 0.56
N GLY A 60 7.83 1.48 1.13
CA GLY A 60 9.04 2.31 1.03
C GLY A 60 9.46 2.66 -0.41
N PRO A 61 9.62 1.68 -1.32
CA PRO A 61 9.95 1.96 -2.73
C PRO A 61 9.00 2.94 -3.43
N THR A 62 7.68 2.81 -3.21
CA THR A 62 6.69 3.72 -3.80
C THR A 62 6.71 5.09 -3.14
N ALA A 63 6.90 5.16 -1.81
CA ALA A 63 7.06 6.42 -1.08
C ALA A 63 8.27 7.22 -1.56
N ILE A 64 9.41 6.55 -1.74
CA ILE A 64 10.63 7.14 -2.29
C ILE A 64 10.39 7.64 -3.72
N TYR A 65 9.74 6.83 -4.56
CA TYR A 65 9.46 7.19 -5.95
C TYR A 65 8.55 8.42 -6.05
N LEU A 66 7.43 8.46 -5.30
CA LEU A 66 6.48 9.56 -5.37
C LEU A 66 7.07 10.84 -4.76
N SER A 67 7.76 10.73 -3.61
CA SER A 67 8.42 11.88 -2.99
C SER A 67 9.52 12.44 -3.88
N GLY A 68 10.31 11.60 -4.56
CA GLY A 68 11.33 12.05 -5.50
C GLY A 68 10.76 12.81 -6.71
N LYS A 69 9.46 12.67 -7.02
CA LYS A 69 8.77 13.42 -8.08
C LYS A 69 8.01 14.64 -7.58
N LEU A 70 7.37 14.56 -6.41
CA LEU A 70 6.47 15.60 -5.90
C LEU A 70 7.12 16.58 -4.91
N ALA A 71 8.01 16.09 -4.05
CA ALA A 71 8.66 16.86 -3.00
C ALA A 71 10.08 16.32 -2.74
N PRO A 72 11.04 16.51 -3.67
CA PRO A 72 12.40 15.98 -3.55
C PRO A 72 13.12 16.49 -2.28
N GLU A 73 12.79 17.69 -1.82
CA GLU A 73 13.34 18.32 -0.62
C GLU A 73 12.90 17.63 0.68
N LEU A 74 11.78 16.91 0.67
CA LEU A 74 11.27 16.16 1.84
C LEU A 74 11.65 14.67 1.81
N LEU A 75 12.32 14.21 0.74
CA LEU A 75 12.60 12.79 0.51
C LEU A 75 13.34 12.13 1.68
N GLY A 76 14.33 12.81 2.25
CA GLY A 76 15.11 12.28 3.37
C GLY A 76 14.23 11.98 4.59
N ALA A 77 13.40 12.95 4.99
CA ALA A 77 12.51 12.81 6.13
C ALA A 77 11.42 11.74 5.88
N ILE A 78 10.84 11.72 4.68
CA ILE A 78 9.81 10.76 4.29
C ILE A 78 10.36 9.33 4.29
N ALA A 79 11.54 9.11 3.70
CA ALA A 79 12.14 7.78 3.62
C ALA A 79 12.50 7.23 5.01
N VAL A 80 13.10 8.07 5.86
CA VAL A 80 13.43 7.68 7.25
C VAL A 80 12.15 7.32 8.01
N ALA A 81 11.14 8.20 7.98
CA ALA A 81 9.88 7.96 8.66
C ALA A 81 9.18 6.69 8.15
N ALA A 82 9.17 6.45 6.83
CA ALA A 82 8.54 5.28 6.24
C ALA A 82 9.14 3.97 6.78
N TYR A 83 10.46 3.78 6.68
CA TYR A 83 11.08 2.54 7.15
C TYR A 83 11.04 2.40 8.67
N SER A 84 11.20 3.49 9.42
CA SER A 84 11.06 3.47 10.88
C SER A 84 9.65 3.05 11.30
N TYR A 85 8.60 3.63 10.71
CA TYR A 85 7.21 3.30 11.07
C TYR A 85 6.80 1.90 10.59
N MET A 86 7.30 1.43 9.45
CA MET A 86 7.11 0.04 9.02
C MET A 86 7.69 -0.96 10.03
N ALA A 87 8.85 -0.65 10.63
CA ALA A 87 9.45 -1.48 11.67
C ALA A 87 8.65 -1.43 13.00
N LEU A 88 7.87 -0.38 13.23
CA LEU A 88 7.02 -0.23 14.42
C LEU A 88 5.63 -0.88 14.27
N VAL A 89 5.31 -1.48 13.12
CA VAL A 89 4.03 -2.20 12.92
C VAL A 89 3.73 -3.21 14.05
N PRO A 90 4.68 -4.03 14.55
CA PRO A 90 4.43 -4.94 15.67
C PRO A 90 4.07 -4.24 16.98
N LEU A 91 4.41 -2.96 17.14
CA LEU A 91 4.07 -2.16 18.31
C LEU A 91 2.72 -1.47 18.13
N ILE A 92 2.45 -0.92 16.94
CA ILE A 92 1.26 -0.10 16.66
C ILE A 92 0.03 -0.96 16.33
N GLN A 93 0.19 -2.00 15.52
CA GLN A 93 -0.93 -2.79 15.02
C GLN A 93 -1.65 -3.61 16.10
N PRO A 94 -0.97 -4.35 17.01
CA PRO A 94 -1.67 -5.20 17.97
C PRO A 94 -2.57 -4.44 18.97
N PRO A 95 -2.19 -3.28 19.52
CA PRO A 95 -3.08 -2.46 20.34
C PRO A 95 -4.35 -2.02 19.60
N ILE A 96 -4.25 -1.62 18.33
CA ILE A 96 -5.40 -1.23 17.50
C ILE A 96 -6.33 -2.43 17.29
N MET A 97 -5.77 -3.61 16.97
CA MET A 97 -6.55 -4.84 16.85
C MET A 97 -7.27 -5.17 18.17
N LYS A 98 -6.59 -4.97 19.31
CA LYS A 98 -7.18 -5.19 20.64
C LYS A 98 -8.34 -4.23 20.94
N ALA A 99 -8.25 -2.99 20.47
CA ALA A 99 -9.25 -1.95 20.69
C ALA A 99 -10.50 -2.08 19.81
N LEU A 100 -10.36 -2.55 18.56
CA LEU A 100 -11.45 -2.53 17.58
C LEU A 100 -12.15 -3.88 17.35
N THR A 101 -11.44 -5.00 17.47
CA THR A 101 -12.02 -6.32 17.17
C THR A 101 -12.52 -7.01 18.43
N SER A 102 -13.57 -7.83 18.32
CA SER A 102 -14.08 -8.62 19.45
C SER A 102 -13.38 -9.99 19.58
N GLU A 103 -13.47 -10.64 20.74
CA GLU A 103 -12.90 -11.98 20.92
C GLU A 103 -13.55 -13.05 20.03
N THR A 104 -14.85 -12.89 19.73
CA THR A 104 -15.60 -13.84 18.91
C THR A 104 -15.11 -13.78 17.45
N GLU A 105 -14.89 -12.58 16.91
CA GLU A 105 -14.31 -12.38 15.58
C GLU A 105 -12.89 -12.96 15.46
N ARG A 106 -12.05 -12.78 16.48
CA ARG A 106 -10.67 -13.30 16.51
C ARG A 106 -10.59 -14.84 16.50
N LYS A 107 -11.67 -15.52 16.91
CA LYS A 107 -11.75 -16.99 16.98
C LYS A 107 -12.35 -17.62 15.71
N ILE A 108 -12.70 -16.83 14.69
CA ILE A 108 -13.20 -17.32 13.40
C ILE A 108 -12.14 -18.21 12.74
N ARG A 109 -12.54 -19.43 12.33
CA ARG A 109 -11.66 -20.36 11.62
C ARG A 109 -11.57 -19.97 10.14
N MET A 110 -10.36 -19.69 9.68
CA MET A 110 -10.09 -19.47 8.25
C MET A 110 -10.12 -20.81 7.51
N VAL A 111 -10.87 -20.86 6.41
CA VAL A 111 -10.91 -22.02 5.53
C VAL A 111 -9.57 -22.22 4.83
N GLN A 112 -9.25 -23.47 4.50
CA GLN A 112 -8.07 -23.77 3.68
C GLN A 112 -8.21 -23.10 2.31
N LEU A 113 -7.10 -22.51 1.87
CA LEU A 113 -7.04 -21.79 0.61
C LEU A 113 -7.24 -22.76 -0.57
N ARG A 114 -7.98 -22.31 -1.60
CA ARG A 114 -8.12 -23.09 -2.84
C ARG A 114 -6.77 -23.28 -3.51
N THR A 115 -6.60 -24.39 -4.24
CA THR A 115 -5.43 -24.61 -5.08
C THR A 115 -5.47 -23.66 -6.27
N VAL A 116 -4.47 -22.79 -6.36
CA VAL A 116 -4.34 -21.82 -7.46
C VAL A 116 -3.55 -22.46 -8.58
N SER A 117 -4.12 -22.46 -9.80
CA SER A 117 -3.44 -23.07 -10.94
C SER A 117 -2.22 -22.26 -11.38
N LYS A 118 -1.20 -22.94 -11.92
CA LYS A 118 0.00 -22.27 -12.46
C LYS A 118 -0.34 -21.26 -13.55
N ARG A 119 -1.35 -21.57 -14.39
CA ARG A 119 -1.83 -20.66 -15.44
C ARG A 119 -2.43 -19.39 -14.84
N GLU A 120 -3.25 -19.50 -13.80
CA GLU A 120 -3.86 -18.34 -13.13
C GLU A 120 -2.79 -17.42 -12.54
N LYS A 121 -1.75 -17.98 -11.91
CA LYS A 121 -0.61 -17.20 -11.39
C LYS A 121 0.15 -16.43 -12.48
N ILE A 122 0.33 -17.04 -13.66
CA ILE A 122 1.04 -16.43 -14.80
C ILE A 122 0.18 -15.36 -15.49
N LEU A 123 -1.12 -15.60 -15.67
CA LEU A 123 -2.01 -14.65 -16.32
C LEU A 123 -2.32 -13.45 -15.43
N PHE A 124 -2.32 -13.61 -14.11
CA PHE A 124 -2.63 -12.54 -13.16
C PHE A 124 -1.83 -11.23 -13.39
N PRO A 125 -0.49 -11.21 -13.43
CA PRO A 125 0.27 -9.97 -13.66
C PRO A 125 -0.02 -9.34 -15.03
N VAL A 126 -0.33 -10.13 -16.06
CA VAL A 126 -0.67 -9.62 -17.39
C VAL A 126 -2.04 -8.93 -17.37
N VAL A 127 -3.04 -9.58 -16.79
CA VAL A 127 -4.39 -9.01 -16.63
C VAL A 127 -4.34 -7.75 -15.78
N LEU A 128 -3.57 -7.77 -14.68
CA LEU A 128 -3.38 -6.60 -13.82
C LEU A 128 -2.73 -5.44 -14.59
N LEU A 129 -1.69 -5.70 -15.38
CA LEU A 129 -1.03 -4.67 -16.19
C LEU A 129 -1.97 -4.05 -17.23
N LEU A 130 -2.76 -4.88 -17.93
CA LEU A 130 -3.75 -4.39 -18.90
C LEU A 130 -4.83 -3.52 -18.22
N LEU A 131 -5.29 -3.93 -17.04
CA LEU A 131 -6.27 -3.17 -16.28
C LEU A 131 -5.70 -1.81 -15.84
N VAL A 132 -4.44 -1.77 -15.40
CA VAL A 132 -3.73 -0.53 -15.04
C VAL A 132 -3.56 0.37 -16.25
N ALA A 133 -3.15 -0.18 -17.39
CA ALA A 133 -2.99 0.59 -18.62
C ALA A 133 -4.30 1.23 -19.10
N LEU A 134 -5.44 0.57 -18.88
CA LEU A 134 -6.75 1.06 -19.27
C LEU A 134 -7.34 2.09 -18.29
N LEU A 135 -7.20 1.86 -16.98
CA LEU A 135 -7.89 2.67 -15.95
C LEU A 135 -7.02 3.76 -15.32
N LEU A 136 -5.72 3.53 -15.14
CA LEU A 136 -4.81 4.45 -14.46
C LEU A 136 -3.39 4.35 -15.02
N PRO A 137 -3.14 4.93 -16.22
CA PRO A 137 -1.85 4.80 -16.91
C PRO A 137 -0.68 5.42 -16.14
N ASP A 138 -0.93 6.42 -15.28
CA ASP A 138 0.10 7.04 -14.44
C ASP A 138 0.76 6.06 -13.45
N ALA A 139 0.04 4.98 -13.08
CA ALA A 139 0.57 3.91 -12.22
C ALA A 139 1.30 2.80 -13.02
N ALA A 140 1.24 2.83 -14.35
CA ALA A 140 1.87 1.84 -15.22
C ALA A 140 3.38 1.63 -14.98
N PRO A 141 4.24 2.65 -14.77
CA PRO A 141 5.66 2.40 -14.54
C PRO A 141 5.91 1.62 -13.24
N LEU A 142 5.15 1.89 -12.18
CA LEU A 142 5.29 1.18 -10.90
C LEU A 142 4.73 -0.24 -10.99
N LEU A 143 3.46 -0.37 -11.40
CA LEU A 143 2.78 -1.66 -11.44
C LEU A 143 3.30 -2.54 -12.58
N GLY A 144 3.77 -1.96 -13.67
CA GLY A 144 4.42 -2.68 -14.77
C GLY A 144 5.72 -3.35 -14.34
N MET A 145 6.62 -2.61 -13.69
CA MET A 145 7.87 -3.19 -13.15
C MET A 145 7.59 -4.21 -12.05
N PHE A 146 6.56 -3.98 -11.23
CA PHE A 146 6.11 -4.94 -10.23
C PHE A 146 5.60 -6.25 -10.86
N CYS A 147 4.74 -6.16 -11.89
CA CYS A 147 4.19 -7.29 -12.63
C CYS A 147 5.26 -8.04 -13.43
N PHE A 148 6.23 -7.32 -14.02
CA PHE A 148 7.38 -7.93 -14.69
C PHE A 148 8.20 -8.78 -13.73
N GLY A 149 8.49 -8.25 -12.53
CA GLY A 149 9.14 -9.02 -11.48
C GLY A 149 8.34 -10.26 -11.06
N ASN A 150 7.01 -10.16 -10.99
CA ASN A 150 6.14 -11.30 -10.68
C ASN A 150 6.20 -12.38 -11.78
N LEU A 151 6.18 -11.98 -13.05
CA LEU A 151 6.20 -12.92 -14.17
C LEU A 151 7.52 -13.71 -14.28
N MET A 152 8.64 -13.13 -13.82
CA MET A 152 9.95 -13.81 -13.80
C MET A 152 10.10 -14.84 -12.68
N ARG A 153 9.19 -14.87 -11.70
CA ARG A 153 9.21 -15.80 -10.55
C ARG A 153 8.49 -17.11 -10.87
#